data_AF-A0A7X5IG77-F1
#
_entry.id   AF-A0A7X5IG77-F1
#
_cell.length_a   1.000
_cell.length_b   1.000
_cell.length_c   1.000
_cell.angle_alpha   90.00
_cell.angle_beta   90.00
_cell.angle_gamma   90.00
#
_symmetry.space_group_name_H-M   'P 1'
#
loop_
_entity.id
_entity.type
_entity.pdbx_description
1 polymer ?
#
loop_
_entity_poly.entity_id
_entity_poly.type
_entity_poly.pdbx_seq_one_letter_code
_entity_poly.pdbx_strand_id
1 'polypeptide(L)' 'ISVPIARPEYARARFFDLDGEEWEIEGDGLLGRCLQHECDHLDGITMFERCTPQARLQALADYEQAQAAGAKPGDTSVS' A
#
# COMPACT_ATOMS: atom_id res chain seq x y z
N ILE A 1 11.69 1.77 4.55
CA ILE A 1 11.63 2.51 3.26
C ILE A 1 10.17 2.74 2.91
N SER A 2 9.84 3.93 2.42
CA SER A 2 8.50 4.26 1.94
C SER A 2 8.60 4.60 0.46
N VAL A 3 7.71 4.04 -0.36
CA VAL A 3 7.65 4.34 -1.79
C VAL A 3 6.35 5.10 -2.06
N PRO A 4 6.40 6.30 -2.66
CA PRO A 4 5.20 7.06 -2.96
C PRO A 4 4.39 6.35 -4.05
N ILE A 5 3.16 5.96 -3.70
CA ILE A 5 2.17 5.40 -4.62
C ILE A 5 1.07 6.44 -4.83
N ALA A 6 0.83 6.80 -6.09
CA ALA A 6 -0.29 7.66 -6.47
C ALA A 6 -1.62 6.90 -6.32
N ARG A 7 -2.56 7.49 -5.60
CA ARG A 7 -3.92 6.99 -5.40
C ARG A 7 -4.88 8.17 -5.46
N PRO A 8 -6.08 8.00 -6.04
CA PRO A 8 -7.20 8.90 -5.79
C PRO A 8 -7.36 9.20 -4.30
N GLU A 9 -7.71 10.44 -3.97
CA GLU A 9 -7.88 10.88 -2.58
C GLU A 9 -9.08 10.22 -1.91
N TYR A 10 -10.13 9.95 -2.69
CA TYR A 10 -11.39 9.33 -2.26
C TYR A 10 -11.56 7.95 -2.89
N ALA A 11 -12.17 7.02 -2.13
CA ALA A 11 -12.56 5.71 -2.61
C ALA A 11 -13.90 5.27 -2.02
N ARG A 12 -14.59 4.40 -2.77
CA ARG A 12 -15.84 3.75 -2.37
C ARG A 12 -15.76 2.27 -2.71
N ALA A 13 -16.02 1.43 -1.73
CA ALA A 13 -15.97 -0.02 -1.85
C ALA A 13 -17.32 -0.62 -1.46
N ARG A 14 -17.75 -1.62 -2.22
CA ARG A 14 -18.91 -2.46 -1.89
C ARG A 14 -18.41 -3.86 -1.57
N PHE A 15 -18.97 -4.47 -0.55
CA PHE A 15 -18.60 -5.79 -0.08
C PHE A 15 -19.80 -6.51 0.52
N PHE A 16 -19.69 -7.82 0.62
CA PHE A 16 -20.64 -8.63 1.38
C PHE A 16 -20.04 -8.95 2.74
N ASP A 17 -20.84 -8.91 3.80
CA ASP A 17 -20.44 -9.44 5.09
C ASP A 17 -20.50 -10.98 5.12
N LEU A 18 -20.28 -11.56 6.30
CA LEU A 18 -20.29 -13.02 6.48
C LEU A 18 -21.69 -13.64 6.35
N ASP A 19 -22.75 -12.83 6.47
CA ASP A 19 -24.14 -13.24 6.33
C ASP A 19 -24.66 -13.04 4.89
N GLY A 20 -23.84 -12.43 4.02
CA GLY A 20 -24.15 -12.17 2.62
C GLY A 20 -24.95 -10.89 2.38
N GLU A 21 -25.03 -10.00 3.37
CA GLU A 21 -25.64 -8.68 3.21
C GLU A 21 -24.67 -7.72 2.50
N GLU A 22 -25.17 -6.93 1.54
CA GLU A 22 -24.36 -5.95 0.80
C GLU A 22 -24.17 -4.67 1.61
N TRP A 23 -22.92 -4.26 1.77
CA TRP A 23 -22.51 -3.05 2.44
C TRP A 23 -21.71 -2.15 1.51
N GLU A 24 -21.77 -0.84 1.77
CA GLU A 24 -20.96 0.17 1.09
C GLU A 24 -20.20 1.01 2.13
N ILE A 25 -18.91 1.23 1.88
CA ILE A 25 -18.05 2.12 2.67
C ILE A 25 -17.32 3.08 1.74
N GLU A 26 -17.26 4.35 2.14
CA GLU A 26 -16.57 5.40 1.41
C GLU A 26 -15.76 6.28 2.34
N GLY A 27 -14.71 6.89 1.80
CA GLY A 27 -13.90 7.83 2.55
C GLY A 27 -12.73 8.37 1.75
N ASP A 28 -12.14 9.42 2.30
CA ASP A 28 -10.95 10.08 1.78
C ASP A 28 -9.74 9.85 2.69
N GLY A 29 -8.62 10.52 2.36
CA GLY A 29 -7.42 10.55 3.19
C GLY A 29 -6.86 9.14 3.49
N LEU A 30 -6.77 8.80 4.77
CA LEU A 30 -6.25 7.50 5.20
C LEU A 30 -7.23 6.36 4.84
N LEU A 31 -8.53 6.55 5.07
CA LEU A 31 -9.55 5.52 4.79
C LEU A 31 -9.61 5.24 3.30
N GLY A 32 -9.67 6.28 2.46
CA GLY A 32 -9.66 6.14 1.01
C GLY A 32 -8.41 5.39 0.50
N ARG A 33 -7.23 5.64 1.10
CA ARG A 33 -6.00 4.90 0.76
C ARG A 33 -6.04 3.44 1.22
N CYS A 34 -6.53 3.16 2.42
CA CYS A 34 -6.67 1.79 2.94
C CYS A 34 -7.62 0.96 2.09
N LEU A 35 -8.79 1.49 1.73
CA LEU A 35 -9.76 0.79 0.88
C LEU A 35 -9.12 0.38 -0.45
N GLN A 36 -8.40 1.29 -1.10
CA GLN A 36 -7.72 0.98 -2.36
C GLN A 36 -6.56 -0.01 -2.20
N HIS A 37 -5.87 -0.01 -1.05
CA HIS A 37 -4.78 -0.94 -0.77
C HIS A 37 -5.30 -2.37 -0.61
N GLU A 38 -6.35 -2.57 0.18
CA GLU A 38 -6.95 -3.89 0.36
C GLU A 38 -7.58 -4.41 -0.93
N CYS A 39 -8.25 -3.55 -1.71
CA CYS A 39 -8.77 -3.93 -3.02
C CYS A 39 -7.65 -4.39 -3.99
N ASP A 40 -6.52 -3.68 -4.05
CA ASP A 40 -5.38 -4.11 -4.87
C ASP A 40 -4.92 -5.53 -4.48
N HIS A 41 -4.92 -5.86 -3.18
CA HIS A 41 -4.55 -7.20 -2.72
C HIS A 41 -5.51 -8.30 -3.19
N LEU A 42 -6.80 -8.00 -3.34
CA LEU A 42 -7.76 -8.92 -3.94
C LEU A 42 -7.47 -9.17 -5.42
N ASP A 43 -6.92 -8.17 -6.11
CA ASP A 43 -6.48 -8.28 -7.51
C ASP A 43 -5.06 -8.86 -7.65
N GLY A 44 -4.43 -9.26 -6.55
CA GLY A 44 -3.06 -9.75 -6.52
C GLY A 44 -1.99 -8.67 -6.72
N ILE A 45 -2.38 -7.39 -6.71
CA ILE A 45 -1.48 -6.26 -6.90
C ILE A 45 -0.82 -5.91 -5.56
N THR A 46 0.50 -6.01 -5.53
CA THR A 46 1.32 -5.65 -4.37
C THR A 46 1.96 -4.27 -4.53
N MET A 47 2.53 -3.76 -3.43
CA MET A 47 3.22 -2.46 -3.41
C MET A 47 4.24 -2.32 -4.56
N PHE A 48 5.00 -3.38 -4.86
CA PHE A 48 6.02 -3.36 -5.92
C PHE A 48 5.46 -3.33 -7.34
N GLU A 49 4.27 -3.87 -7.54
CA GLU A 49 3.60 -3.89 -8.85
C GLU A 49 2.87 -2.57 -9.13
N ARG A 50 2.47 -1.86 -8.08
CA ARG A 50 1.88 -0.53 -8.20
C ARG A 50 2.89 0.60 -8.32
N CYS A 51 4.17 0.32 -8.03
CA CYS A 51 5.26 1.26 -8.26
C CYS A 51 5.63 1.30 -9.75
N THR A 52 6.05 2.46 -10.25
CA THR A 52 6.70 2.52 -11.57
C THR A 52 7.98 1.68 -11.55
N PRO A 53 8.44 1.16 -12.70
CA PRO A 53 9.69 0.39 -12.75
C PRO A 53 10.89 1.14 -12.14
N GLN A 54 10.93 2.46 -12.33
CA GLN A 54 11.95 3.35 -11.76
C GLN A 54 11.83 3.45 -10.24
N ALA A 55 10.62 3.67 -9.71
CA ALA A 55 10.40 3.74 -8.26
C ALA A 55 10.70 2.40 -7.58
N ARG A 56 10.41 1.27 -8.24
CA ARG A 56 10.77 -0.06 -7.75
C ARG A 56 12.29 -0.26 -7.67
N LEU A 57 13.03 0.12 -8.72
CA LEU A 57 14.49 0.03 -8.72
C LEU A 57 15.10 0.89 -7.61
N GLN A 58 14.61 2.11 -7.43
CA GLN A 58 15.07 2.98 -6.34
C GLN A 58 14.79 2.38 -4.97
N ALA A 59 13.57 1.85 -4.76
CA ALA A 59 13.19 1.23 -3.49
C ALA A 59 14.05 0.01 -3.13
N LEU A 60 14.46 -0.78 -4.13
CA LEU A 60 15.38 -1.90 -3.95
C LEU A 60 16.79 -1.42 -3.59
N ALA A 61 17.30 -0.39 -4.26
CA ALA A 61 18.60 0.20 -3.94
C ALA A 61 18.62 0.78 -2.51
N ASP A 62 17.57 1.50 -2.12
CA ASP A 62 17.41 2.04 -0.76
C ASP A 62 17.34 0.90 0.26
N TYR A 63 16.72 -0.23 -0.10
CA TYR A 63 16.61 -1.43 0.75
C TYR A 63 17.97 -2.09 0.99
N GLU A 64 18.76 -2.26 -0.06
CA GLU A 64 20.12 -2.78 0.07
C GLU A 64 21.00 -1.86 0.93
N GLN A 65 20.89 -0.53 0.74
CA GLN A 65 21.62 0.43 1.58
C GLN A 65 21.20 0.37 3.04
N ALA A 66 19.90 0.30 3.33
CA ALA A 66 19.38 0.19 4.69
C ALA A 66 19.83 -1.12 5.35
N GLN A 67 19.79 -2.25 4.63
CA GLN A 67 20.31 -3.52 5.14
C GLN A 67 21.82 -3.48 5.40
N ALA A 68 22.61 -2.87 4.51
CA ALA A 68 24.05 -2.70 4.71
C ALA A 68 24.36 -1.81 5.92
N ALA A 69 23.49 -0.84 6.23
CA ALA A 69 23.55 -0.02 7.44
C ALA A 69 23.07 -0.75 8.71
N GLY A 70 22.65 -2.02 8.60
CA GLY A 70 22.23 -2.86 9.72
C GLY A 70 20.76 -2.74 10.12
N ALA A 71 19.93 -2.08 9.31
CA ALA A 71 18.48 -2.00 9.55
C ALA A 71 17.83 -3.39 9.44
N LYS A 72 16.93 -3.70 10.37
CA LYS A 72 16.17 -4.95 10.36
C LYS A 72 14.78 -4.73 9.75
N PRO A 73 14.16 -5.79 9.20
CA PRO A 73 12.76 -5.70 8.77
C PRO A 73 11.87 -5.27 9.93
N GLY A 74 11.11 -4.19 9.75
CA GLY A 74 10.23 -3.62 10.77
C GLY A 74 10.81 -2.45 11.57
N ASP A 75 12.09 -2.09 11.38
CA ASP A 75 12.65 -0.89 11.98
C ASP A 75 12.05 0.36 11.32
N THR A 76 11.13 1.02 12.03
CA THR A 76 10.45 2.25 11.60
C THR A 76 10.90 3.46 12.41
N SER A 77 12.12 3.44 12.97
CA SER A 77 12.69 4.61 13.65
C SER A 77 12.86 5.76 12.65
N VAL A 78 11.78 6.51 12.46
CA VAL A 78 11.77 7.80 11.78
C VAL A 78 12.48 8.75 12.73
N SER A 79 13.67 9.22 12.33
CA SER A 79 14.21 10.47 12.86
C SER A 79 13.60 11.64 12.11
#